data_AF-A0A8W8M300-F1
#
_entry.id   AF-A0A8W8M300-F1
#
_cell.length_a   1.000
_cell.length_b   1.000
_cell.length_c   1.000
_cell.angle_alpha   90.00
_cell.angle_beta   90.00
_cell.angle_gamma   90.00
#
_symmetry.space_group_name_H-M   'P 1'
#
loop_
_entity.id
_entity.type
_entity.pdbx_description
1 polymer ?
#
loop_
_entity_poly.entity_id
_entity_poly.type
_entity_poly.pdbx_seq_one_letter_code
_entity_poly.pdbx_strand_id
1 'polypeptide(L)'
;YDDLKRHTTPSKYLSNVSPNFRTFLNKCRWRVCWIDNTADGLNSSKQVETLLLEVGKIIEQNGNISFYSNTLYTEAEKIMKTREEEIKNDQRKNENELSVLRIREEHLEKELKSKTWRLKDIERRLRELETTSRKSVEVQRTSTRSSKSNFSTAALQKEQEISYLNKEVEKIKSSDLRLIEKQREEIAKLKERLTRRHVKGNPRSMARKEVSRRNSCLSSKVSRGILALGKHLLTGIIGLLLL
;
A
#
# COMPACT_ATOMS: atom_id res chain seq x y z
N TYR A 1 14.02 48.86 0.38
CA TYR A 1 13.73 49.69 1.56
C TYR A 1 12.25 49.48 1.85
N ASP A 2 11.91 49.02 3.04
CA ASP A 2 10.59 48.46 3.38
C ASP A 2 9.55 49.57 3.57
N ASP A 3 8.55 49.64 2.69
CA ASP A 3 7.47 50.64 2.75
C ASP A 3 6.60 50.50 4.01
N LEU A 4 6.68 49.35 4.72
CA LEU A 4 6.06 49.16 6.04
C LEU A 4 6.69 50.01 7.15
N LYS A 5 7.96 50.47 7.01
CA LYS A 5 8.62 51.29 8.05
C LYS A 5 8.14 52.74 8.08
N ARG A 6 7.41 53.20 7.06
CA ARG A 6 6.81 54.54 7.08
C ARG A 6 5.48 54.41 7.81
N HIS A 7 5.32 55.05 8.97
CA HIS A 7 4.08 55.20 9.74
C HIS A 7 2.93 55.77 8.89
N THR A 8 2.40 54.97 7.99
CA THR A 8 1.44 55.32 6.97
C THR A 8 0.34 54.30 7.09
N THR A 9 -0.86 54.76 7.43
CA THR A 9 -2.03 53.88 7.39
C THR A 9 -2.21 53.34 5.98
N PRO A 10 -2.75 52.12 5.79
CA PRO A 10 -2.95 51.55 4.45
C PRO A 10 -3.68 52.50 3.49
N SER A 11 -4.65 53.26 4.02
CA SER A 11 -5.38 54.30 3.27
C SER A 11 -4.46 55.41 2.72
N LYS A 12 -3.54 55.93 3.56
CA LYS A 12 -2.61 57.00 3.16
C LYS A 12 -1.52 56.50 2.20
N TYR A 13 -1.19 55.21 2.24
CA TYR A 13 -0.30 54.61 1.26
C TYR A 13 -1.00 54.50 -0.10
N LEU A 14 -2.22 53.95 -0.10
CA LEU A 14 -3.03 53.77 -1.31
C LEU A 14 -3.41 55.07 -2.01
N SER A 15 -3.48 56.21 -1.31
CA SER A 15 -3.74 57.52 -1.92
C SER A 15 -2.56 58.05 -2.74
N ASN A 16 -1.34 57.60 -2.47
CA ASN A 16 -0.11 58.16 -3.02
C ASN A 16 0.62 57.20 -3.98
N VAL A 17 -0.07 56.17 -4.46
CA VAL A 17 0.52 55.16 -5.33
C VAL A 17 0.73 55.65 -6.76
N SER A 18 1.71 55.05 -7.45
CA SER A 18 1.98 55.36 -8.85
C SER A 18 0.77 55.06 -9.76
N PRO A 19 0.61 55.77 -10.89
CA PRO A 19 -0.49 55.53 -11.84
C PRO A 19 -0.56 54.08 -12.35
N ASN A 20 0.60 53.44 -12.56
CA ASN A 20 0.68 52.04 -12.97
C ASN A 20 0.12 51.10 -11.90
N PHE A 21 0.47 51.33 -10.64
CA PHE A 21 -0.06 50.52 -9.54
C PHE A 21 -1.56 50.77 -9.33
N ARG A 22 -2.03 52.02 -9.48
CA ARG A 22 -3.46 52.35 -9.45
C ARG A 22 -4.25 51.62 -10.53
N THR A 23 -3.71 51.53 -11.75
CA THR A 23 -4.31 50.73 -12.85
C THR A 23 -4.41 49.25 -12.48
N PHE A 24 -3.39 48.69 -11.85
CA PHE A 24 -3.42 47.31 -11.35
C PHE A 24 -4.49 47.10 -10.25
N LEU A 25 -4.56 48.01 -9.26
CA LEU A 25 -5.58 47.97 -8.20
C LEU A 25 -7.01 48.03 -8.78
N ASN A 26 -7.23 48.85 -9.81
CA ASN A 26 -8.52 48.89 -10.53
C ASN A 26 -8.88 47.53 -11.14
N LYS A 27 -7.92 46.82 -11.78
CA LYS A 27 -8.15 45.46 -12.30
C LYS A 27 -8.49 44.46 -11.19
N CYS A 28 -7.92 44.66 -10.01
CA CYS A 28 -8.24 43.88 -8.81
C CYS A 28 -9.49 44.36 -8.05
N ARG A 29 -10.22 45.36 -8.58
CA ARG A 29 -11.42 45.98 -7.97
C ARG A 29 -11.15 46.48 -6.54
N TRP A 30 -9.96 47.03 -6.31
CA TRP A 30 -9.52 47.58 -5.02
C TRP A 30 -9.55 46.61 -3.84
N ARG A 31 -9.54 45.30 -4.10
CA ARG A 31 -9.44 44.28 -3.06
C ARG A 31 -8.00 44.20 -2.56
N VAL A 32 -7.76 44.77 -1.38
CA VAL A 32 -6.43 44.90 -0.77
C VAL A 32 -6.50 44.47 0.69
N CYS A 33 -5.55 43.66 1.14
CA CYS A 33 -5.33 43.33 2.54
C CYS A 33 -3.92 43.75 2.94
N TRP A 34 -3.77 44.22 4.18
CA TRP A 34 -2.49 44.58 4.77
C TRP A 34 -2.11 43.55 5.83
N ILE A 35 -0.91 42.99 5.74
CA ILE A 35 -0.44 41.92 6.63
C ILE A 35 0.91 42.34 7.20
N ASP A 36 1.03 42.26 8.52
CA ASP A 36 2.28 42.40 9.24
C ASP A 36 2.76 41.01 9.65
N ASN A 37 3.73 40.47 8.92
CA ASN A 37 4.28 39.14 9.19
C ASN A 37 5.11 39.07 10.49
N THR A 38 5.31 40.20 11.19
CA THR A 38 5.94 40.25 12.51
C THR A 38 4.92 40.29 13.65
N ALA A 39 3.63 40.41 13.35
CA ALA A 39 2.58 40.39 14.34
C ALA A 39 2.35 38.96 14.88
N ASP A 40 2.37 38.82 16.20
CA ASP A 40 2.15 37.55 16.89
C ASP A 40 0.78 37.47 17.58
N GLY A 41 0.35 36.25 17.90
CA GLY A 41 -0.84 35.97 18.69
C GLY A 41 -2.12 36.56 18.10
N LEU A 42 -2.89 37.26 18.93
CA LEU A 42 -4.23 37.78 18.58
C LEU A 42 -4.21 38.75 17.39
N ASN A 43 -3.13 39.51 17.21
CA ASN A 43 -3.02 40.47 16.11
C ASN A 43 -2.79 39.75 14.78
N SER A 44 -2.02 38.66 14.78
CA SER A 44 -1.86 37.77 13.62
C SER A 44 -3.20 37.15 13.21
N SER A 45 -3.94 36.61 14.18
CA SER A 45 -5.25 35.98 13.92
C SER A 45 -6.27 36.95 13.32
N LYS A 46 -6.33 38.20 13.80
CA LYS A 46 -7.24 39.23 13.25
C LYS A 46 -6.91 39.62 11.80
N GLN A 47 -5.63 39.63 11.43
CA GLN A 47 -5.22 39.89 10.05
C GLN A 47 -5.61 38.73 9.12
N VAL A 48 -5.43 37.49 9.57
CA VAL A 48 -5.88 36.30 8.82
C VAL A 48 -7.40 36.28 8.67
N GLU A 49 -8.15 36.60 9.73
CA GLU A 49 -9.62 36.73 9.68
C GLU A 49 -10.05 37.77 8.65
N THR A 50 -9.42 38.95 8.65
CA THR A 50 -9.69 40.02 7.68
C THR A 50 -9.44 39.54 6.24
N LEU A 51 -8.36 38.80 6.01
CA LEU A 51 -8.06 38.20 4.70
C LEU A 51 -9.13 37.18 4.28
N LEU A 52 -9.54 36.29 5.19
CA LEU A 52 -10.54 35.26 4.90
C LEU A 52 -11.93 35.86 4.63
N LEU A 53 -12.30 36.93 5.34
CA LEU A 53 -13.54 37.68 5.07
C LEU A 53 -13.50 38.29 3.66
N GLU A 54 -12.37 38.86 3.25
CA GLU A 54 -12.24 39.43 1.90
C GLU A 54 -12.29 38.35 0.82
N VAL A 55 -11.69 37.17 1.05
CA VAL A 55 -11.83 36.00 0.17
C VAL A 55 -13.28 35.53 0.10
N GLY A 56 -14.00 35.49 1.23
CA GLY A 56 -15.43 35.17 1.28
C GLY A 56 -16.26 36.09 0.39
N LYS A 57 -16.07 37.41 0.51
CA LYS A 57 -16.72 38.39 -0.37
C LYS A 57 -16.40 38.17 -1.84
N ILE A 58 -15.16 37.80 -2.18
CA ILE A 58 -14.78 37.48 -3.57
C ILE A 58 -15.59 36.30 -4.09
N ILE A 59 -15.74 35.24 -3.29
CA ILE A 59 -16.52 34.05 -3.68
C ILE A 59 -17.98 34.41 -3.89
N GLU A 60 -18.57 35.18 -2.97
CA GLU A 60 -19.97 35.65 -3.07
C GLU A 60 -20.18 36.51 -4.33
N GLN A 61 -19.30 37.49 -4.57
CA GLN A 61 -19.37 38.36 -5.76
C GLN A 61 -19.21 37.61 -7.08
N ASN A 62 -18.53 36.45 -7.06
CA ASN A 62 -18.37 35.58 -8.21
C ASN A 62 -19.49 34.53 -8.32
N GLY A 63 -20.63 34.72 -7.63
CA GLY A 63 -21.80 33.85 -7.74
C GLY A 63 -21.68 32.56 -6.91
N ASN A 64 -20.93 32.60 -5.80
CA ASN A 64 -20.67 31.45 -4.93
C ASN A 64 -19.95 30.28 -5.62
N ILE A 65 -19.23 30.57 -6.72
CA ILE A 65 -18.34 29.59 -7.35
C ILE A 65 -17.11 29.44 -6.44
N SER A 66 -16.89 28.22 -5.95
CA SER A 66 -15.91 27.94 -4.89
C SER A 66 -14.45 28.16 -5.29
N PHE A 67 -14.13 28.19 -6.59
CA PHE A 67 -12.77 28.42 -7.08
C PHE A 67 -12.74 28.88 -8.54
N TYR A 68 -11.67 29.58 -8.91
CA TYR A 68 -11.39 29.88 -10.31
C TYR A 68 -11.09 28.60 -11.08
N SER A 69 -11.69 28.45 -12.26
CA SER A 69 -11.48 27.31 -13.14
C SER A 69 -11.38 27.75 -14.59
N ASN A 70 -10.59 27.03 -15.38
CA ASN A 70 -10.45 27.22 -16.81
C ASN A 70 -10.17 25.86 -17.47
N THR A 71 -9.98 25.85 -18.80
CA THR A 71 -9.68 24.63 -19.57
C THR A 71 -8.49 23.86 -18.99
N LEU A 72 -7.39 24.57 -18.70
CA LEU A 72 -6.19 23.97 -18.10
C LEU A 72 -6.48 23.28 -16.76
N TYR A 73 -7.18 23.95 -15.83
CA TYR A 73 -7.50 23.38 -14.52
C TYR A 73 -8.46 22.20 -14.62
N THR A 74 -9.45 22.28 -15.51
CA THR A 74 -10.41 21.18 -15.72
C THR A 74 -9.76 19.94 -16.33
N GLU A 75 -8.87 20.09 -17.30
CA GLU A 75 -8.10 18.99 -17.86
C GLU A 75 -7.15 18.38 -16.84
N ALA A 76 -6.47 19.21 -16.06
CA ALA A 76 -5.62 18.74 -14.97
C ALA A 76 -6.41 17.92 -13.94
N GLU A 77 -7.61 18.37 -13.54
CA GLU A 77 -8.46 17.63 -12.61
C GLU A 77 -8.99 16.31 -13.22
N LYS A 78 -9.29 16.27 -14.53
CA LYS A 78 -9.65 15.01 -15.21
C LYS A 78 -8.51 13.99 -15.14
N ILE A 79 -7.30 14.41 -15.49
CA ILE A 79 -6.10 13.54 -15.42
C ILE A 79 -5.87 13.06 -13.97
N MET A 80 -6.00 13.96 -12.99
CA MET A 80 -5.91 13.59 -11.57
C MET A 80 -6.93 12.53 -11.18
N LYS A 81 -8.20 12.72 -11.54
CA LYS A 81 -9.30 11.81 -11.18
C LYS A 81 -9.15 10.45 -11.84
N THR A 82 -8.79 10.39 -13.12
CA THR A 82 -8.52 9.12 -13.81
C THR A 82 -7.42 8.35 -13.09
N ARG A 83 -6.32 9.03 -12.74
CA ARG A 83 -5.21 8.38 -12.04
C ARG A 83 -5.57 7.96 -10.62
N GLU A 84 -6.35 8.77 -9.92
CA GLU A 84 -6.88 8.45 -8.59
C GLU A 84 -7.73 7.16 -8.63
N GLU A 85 -8.56 7.00 -9.65
CA GLU A 85 -9.42 5.82 -9.82
C GLU A 85 -8.62 4.56 -10.20
N GLU A 86 -7.62 4.68 -11.05
CA GLU A 86 -6.68 3.58 -11.34
C GLU A 86 -6.02 3.06 -10.05
N ILE A 87 -5.52 3.97 -9.22
CA ILE A 87 -4.88 3.62 -7.93
C ILE A 87 -5.90 2.94 -7.00
N LYS A 88 -7.14 3.43 -6.93
CA LYS A 88 -8.21 2.80 -6.13
C LYS A 88 -8.51 1.38 -6.60
N ASN A 89 -8.59 1.17 -7.91
CA ASN A 89 -8.86 -0.14 -8.48
C ASN A 89 -7.71 -1.11 -8.25
N ASP A 90 -6.46 -0.65 -8.36
CA ASP A 90 -5.28 -1.46 -8.03
C ASP A 90 -5.25 -1.85 -6.54
N GLN A 91 -5.56 -0.91 -5.64
CA GLN A 91 -5.67 -1.17 -4.21
C GLN A 91 -6.76 -2.22 -3.91
N ARG A 92 -7.96 -2.04 -4.47
CA ARG A 92 -9.08 -2.98 -4.30
C ARG A 92 -8.75 -4.37 -4.83
N LYS A 93 -8.13 -4.46 -6.01
CA LYS A 93 -7.72 -5.73 -6.59
C LYS A 93 -6.71 -6.44 -5.68
N ASN A 94 -5.72 -5.71 -5.18
CA ASN A 94 -4.73 -6.27 -4.27
C ASN A 94 -5.34 -6.73 -2.93
N GLU A 95 -6.31 -5.98 -2.39
CA GLU A 95 -7.05 -6.38 -1.19
C GLU A 95 -7.88 -7.65 -1.42
N ASN A 96 -8.55 -7.76 -2.56
CA ASN A 96 -9.29 -8.96 -2.95
C ASN A 96 -8.37 -10.17 -3.12
N GLU A 97 -7.21 -10.01 -3.77
CA GLU A 97 -6.24 -11.10 -3.90
C GLU A 97 -5.72 -11.54 -2.52
N LEU A 98 -5.48 -10.59 -1.61
CA LEU A 98 -5.05 -10.88 -0.25
C LEU A 98 -6.13 -11.57 0.59
N SER A 99 -7.41 -11.25 0.37
CA SER A 99 -8.53 -11.92 1.05
C SER A 99 -8.69 -13.37 0.57
N VAL A 100 -8.56 -13.62 -0.74
CA VAL A 100 -8.56 -14.99 -1.30
C VAL A 100 -7.43 -15.83 -0.72
N LEU A 101 -6.21 -15.27 -0.62
CA LEU A 101 -5.09 -15.98 -0.01
C LEU A 101 -5.30 -16.28 1.48
N ARG A 102 -6.02 -15.41 2.21
CA ARG A 102 -6.37 -15.63 3.62
C ARG A 102 -7.33 -16.80 3.78
N ILE A 103 -8.35 -16.88 2.94
CA ILE A 103 -9.29 -18.02 2.92
C ILE A 103 -8.53 -19.31 2.62
N ARG A 104 -7.65 -19.30 1.62
CA ARG A 104 -6.84 -20.48 1.27
C ARG A 104 -5.93 -20.92 2.42
N GLU A 105 -5.30 -19.98 3.11
CA GLU A 105 -4.46 -20.26 4.27
C GLU A 105 -5.26 -20.89 5.43
N GLU A 106 -6.47 -20.37 5.70
CA GLU A 106 -7.36 -20.94 6.72
C GLU A 106 -7.77 -22.39 6.38
N HIS A 107 -8.07 -22.67 5.11
CA HIS A 107 -8.36 -24.02 4.64
C HIS A 107 -7.16 -24.96 4.86
N LEU A 108 -5.95 -24.51 4.52
CA LEU A 108 -4.73 -25.31 4.75
C LEU A 108 -4.46 -25.54 6.24
N GLU A 109 -4.76 -24.56 7.10
CA GLU A 109 -4.59 -24.72 8.53
C GLU A 109 -5.56 -25.76 9.11
N LYS A 110 -6.83 -25.76 8.65
CA LYS A 110 -7.82 -26.79 9.00
C LYS A 110 -7.37 -28.17 8.53
N GLU A 111 -6.87 -28.28 7.29
CA GLU A 111 -6.36 -29.53 6.75
C GLU A 111 -5.16 -30.04 7.54
N LEU A 112 -4.20 -29.16 7.85
CA LEU A 112 -3.03 -29.48 8.67
C LEU A 112 -3.43 -30.00 10.05
N LYS A 113 -4.39 -29.34 10.72
CA LYS A 113 -4.92 -29.78 12.02
C LYS A 113 -5.54 -31.16 11.94
N SER A 114 -6.37 -31.42 10.91
CA SER A 114 -7.00 -32.71 10.67
C SER A 114 -5.97 -33.82 10.45
N LYS A 115 -4.99 -33.60 9.55
CA LYS A 115 -3.92 -34.56 9.26
C LYS A 115 -3.05 -34.83 10.48
N THR A 116 -2.69 -33.79 11.25
CA THR A 116 -1.91 -33.92 12.48
C THR A 116 -2.67 -34.70 13.55
N TRP A 117 -3.98 -34.46 13.69
CA TRP A 117 -4.82 -35.22 14.61
C TRP A 117 -4.88 -36.69 14.21
N ARG A 118 -5.11 -36.99 12.92
CA ARG A 118 -5.13 -38.36 12.39
C ARG A 118 -3.80 -39.07 12.62
N LEU A 119 -2.68 -38.39 12.41
CA LEU A 119 -1.35 -38.92 12.68
C LEU A 119 -1.20 -39.32 14.16
N LYS A 120 -1.58 -38.42 15.08
CA LYS A 120 -1.53 -38.69 16.53
C LYS A 120 -2.45 -39.86 16.93
N ASP A 121 -3.60 -40.00 16.29
CA ASP A 121 -4.51 -41.13 16.51
C ASP A 121 -3.88 -42.46 16.07
N ILE A 122 -3.30 -42.50 14.87
CA ILE A 122 -2.62 -43.69 14.36
C ILE A 122 -1.42 -44.06 15.24
N GLU A 123 -0.59 -43.09 15.62
CA GLU A 123 0.55 -43.31 16.52
C GLU A 123 0.11 -43.84 17.89
N ARG A 124 -1.07 -43.44 18.40
CA ARG A 124 -1.65 -44.00 19.63
C ARG A 124 -2.03 -45.47 19.45
N ARG A 125 -2.75 -45.80 18.36
CA ARG A 125 -3.15 -47.18 18.05
C ARG A 125 -1.95 -48.11 17.86
N LEU A 126 -0.90 -47.64 17.19
CA LEU A 126 0.34 -48.40 17.03
C LEU A 126 0.96 -48.75 18.40
N ARG A 127 1.04 -47.79 19.34
CA ARG A 127 1.54 -48.06 20.70
C ARG A 127 0.65 -49.06 21.47
N GLU A 128 -0.66 -48.97 21.32
CA GLU A 128 -1.61 -49.92 21.95
C GLU A 128 -1.43 -51.34 21.39
N LEU A 129 -1.25 -51.48 20.08
CA LEU A 129 -0.98 -52.76 19.44
C LEU A 129 0.37 -53.35 19.87
N GLU A 130 1.42 -52.53 19.98
CA GLU A 130 2.75 -52.95 20.46
C GLU A 130 2.74 -53.42 21.92
N THR A 131 2.06 -52.69 22.80
CA THR A 131 1.94 -53.03 24.23
C THR A 131 1.08 -54.28 24.45
N THR A 132 0.01 -54.44 23.67
CA THR A 132 -0.83 -55.65 23.71
C THR A 132 -0.07 -56.86 23.16
N SER A 133 0.78 -56.66 22.14
CA SER A 133 1.67 -57.69 21.62
C SER A 133 2.65 -58.17 22.71
N ARG A 134 3.34 -57.26 23.42
CA ARG A 134 4.25 -57.61 24.53
C ARG A 134 3.56 -58.41 25.65
N LYS A 135 2.40 -57.97 26.12
CA LYS A 135 1.63 -58.68 27.14
C LYS A 135 1.19 -60.08 26.69
N SER A 136 0.85 -60.23 25.41
CA SER A 136 0.43 -61.51 24.85
C SER A 136 1.57 -62.54 24.71
N VAL A 137 2.80 -62.08 24.47
CA VAL A 137 4.03 -62.92 24.48
C VAL A 137 4.36 -63.41 25.89
N GLU A 138 4.07 -62.61 26.92
CA GLU A 138 4.31 -62.97 28.33
C GLU A 138 3.36 -64.07 28.82
N VAL A 139 2.08 -64.02 28.42
CA VAL A 139 1.07 -65.07 28.69
C VAL A 139 1.34 -66.37 27.89
N GLN A 140 2.10 -66.29 26.80
CA GLN A 140 2.49 -67.43 25.98
C GLN A 140 3.43 -68.41 26.70
N ARG A 141 4.17 -67.94 27.72
CA ARG A 141 5.07 -68.77 28.54
C ARG A 141 4.34 -69.75 29.48
N THR A 142 3.03 -69.60 29.67
CA THR A 142 2.28 -70.33 30.70
C THR A 142 1.11 -71.20 30.19
N SER A 143 0.88 -71.33 28.87
CA SER A 143 -0.36 -71.95 28.32
C SER A 143 -0.18 -73.19 27.42
N THR A 144 -1.24 -74.02 27.37
CA THR A 144 -1.32 -75.36 26.74
C THR A 144 -1.63 -75.37 25.23
N ARG A 145 -1.49 -76.55 24.60
CA ARG A 145 -1.32 -76.78 23.14
C ARG A 145 -2.52 -76.39 22.23
N SER A 146 -3.75 -76.32 22.73
CA SER A 146 -4.93 -75.93 21.91
C SER A 146 -5.09 -74.41 21.77
N SER A 147 -4.53 -73.61 22.69
CA SER A 147 -4.54 -72.14 22.63
C SER A 147 -3.59 -71.55 21.58
N LYS A 148 -2.69 -72.38 21.00
CA LYS A 148 -1.68 -71.94 20.02
C LYS A 148 -2.22 -71.67 18.62
N SER A 149 -3.28 -72.35 18.16
CA SER A 149 -3.82 -72.15 16.80
C SER A 149 -4.59 -70.83 16.65
N ASN A 150 -5.48 -70.51 17.59
CA ASN A 150 -6.26 -69.26 17.60
C ASN A 150 -5.36 -68.01 17.79
N PHE A 151 -4.23 -68.19 18.48
CA PHE A 151 -3.23 -67.13 18.66
C PHE A 151 -2.49 -66.77 17.37
N SER A 152 -2.20 -67.77 16.52
CA SER A 152 -1.54 -67.56 15.22
C SER A 152 -2.36 -66.65 14.31
N THR A 153 -3.68 -66.88 14.22
CA THR A 153 -4.59 -66.08 13.40
C THR A 153 -4.71 -64.63 13.93
N ALA A 154 -4.80 -64.45 15.25
CA ALA A 154 -4.88 -63.13 15.86
C ALA A 154 -3.58 -62.32 15.75
N ALA A 155 -2.42 -62.99 15.79
CA ALA A 155 -1.12 -62.36 15.56
C ALA A 155 -0.98 -61.86 14.11
N LEU A 156 -1.37 -62.69 13.14
CA LEU A 156 -1.40 -62.33 11.72
C LEU A 156 -2.30 -61.12 11.44
N GLN A 157 -3.49 -61.07 12.04
CA GLN A 157 -4.41 -59.92 11.90
C GLN A 157 -3.81 -58.62 12.44
N LYS A 158 -3.16 -58.67 13.62
CA LYS A 158 -2.47 -57.51 14.20
C LYS A 158 -1.31 -57.03 13.33
N GLU A 159 -0.56 -57.94 12.74
CA GLU A 159 0.58 -57.60 11.88
C GLU A 159 0.13 -56.95 10.57
N GLN A 160 -1.00 -57.41 10.01
CA GLN A 160 -1.67 -56.75 8.89
C GLN A 160 -2.17 -55.35 9.24
N GLU A 161 -2.76 -55.16 10.43
CA GLU A 161 -3.21 -53.85 10.91
C GLU A 161 -2.03 -52.88 11.10
N ILE A 162 -0.94 -53.31 11.74
CA ILE A 162 0.29 -52.51 11.90
C ILE A 162 0.85 -52.12 10.52
N SER A 163 0.90 -53.06 9.58
CA SER A 163 1.36 -52.80 8.21
C SER A 163 0.51 -51.74 7.51
N TYR A 164 -0.83 -51.82 7.64
CA TYR A 164 -1.74 -50.83 7.10
C TYR A 164 -1.55 -49.45 7.74
N LEU A 165 -1.50 -49.38 9.06
CA LEU A 165 -1.31 -48.13 9.80
C LEU A 165 0.03 -47.47 9.47
N ASN A 166 1.11 -48.23 9.35
CA ASN A 166 2.41 -47.71 8.94
C ASN A 166 2.39 -47.13 7.52
N LYS A 167 1.70 -47.78 6.57
CA LYS A 167 1.50 -47.21 5.23
C LYS A 167 0.70 -45.90 5.28
N GLU A 168 -0.29 -45.81 6.16
CA GLU A 168 -1.08 -44.59 6.34
C GLU A 168 -0.24 -43.45 6.96
N VAL A 169 0.62 -43.75 7.94
CA VAL A 169 1.59 -42.80 8.50
C VAL A 169 2.54 -42.28 7.42
N GLU A 170 3.12 -43.19 6.64
CA GLU A 170 4.03 -42.81 5.55
C GLU A 170 3.33 -41.93 4.52
N LYS A 171 2.08 -42.25 4.14
CA LYS A 171 1.30 -41.37 3.26
C LYS A 171 1.13 -39.99 3.88
N ILE A 172 0.66 -39.89 5.13
CA ILE A 172 0.43 -38.59 5.77
C ILE A 172 1.73 -37.78 5.85
N LYS A 173 2.85 -38.39 6.27
CA LYS A 173 4.14 -37.71 6.43
C LYS A 173 4.80 -37.35 5.11
N SER A 174 4.86 -38.29 4.17
CA SER A 174 5.63 -38.14 2.93
C SER A 174 4.88 -37.42 1.82
N SER A 175 3.54 -37.52 1.75
CA SER A 175 2.74 -36.82 0.73
C SER A 175 1.97 -35.65 1.33
N ASP A 176 1.08 -35.90 2.28
CA ASP A 176 0.05 -34.92 2.64
C ASP A 176 0.64 -33.70 3.34
N LEU A 177 1.48 -33.91 4.36
CA LEU A 177 2.14 -32.82 5.09
C LEU A 177 3.12 -32.04 4.20
N ARG A 178 3.88 -32.73 3.34
CA ARG A 178 4.79 -32.07 2.39
C ARG A 178 4.05 -31.20 1.39
N LEU A 179 2.90 -31.65 0.90
CA LEU A 179 2.07 -30.87 -0.02
C LEU A 179 1.53 -29.61 0.66
N ILE A 180 1.01 -29.75 1.88
CA ILE A 180 0.50 -28.61 2.68
C ILE A 180 1.62 -27.60 2.92
N GLU A 181 2.82 -28.06 3.28
CA GLU A 181 3.97 -27.18 3.50
C GLU A 181 4.36 -26.41 2.23
N LYS A 182 4.43 -27.09 1.08
CA LYS A 182 4.70 -26.45 -0.21
C LYS A 182 3.64 -25.38 -0.55
N GLN A 183 2.36 -25.68 -0.32
CA GLN A 183 1.28 -24.73 -0.56
C GLN A 183 1.34 -23.52 0.38
N ARG A 184 1.72 -23.72 1.65
CA ARG A 184 1.94 -22.60 2.60
C ARG A 184 3.09 -21.71 2.15
N GLU A 185 4.18 -22.29 1.66
CA GLU A 185 5.31 -21.52 1.12
C GLU A 185 4.92 -20.72 -0.12
N GLU A 186 4.14 -21.31 -1.04
CA GLU A 186 3.62 -20.60 -2.21
C GLU A 186 2.72 -19.43 -1.82
N ILE A 187 1.81 -19.62 -0.86
CA ILE A 187 0.95 -18.54 -0.33
C ILE A 187 1.81 -17.44 0.30
N ALA A 188 2.83 -17.79 1.08
CA ALA A 188 3.73 -16.81 1.68
C ALA A 188 4.44 -15.97 0.62
N LYS A 189 4.99 -16.61 -0.44
CA LYS A 189 5.61 -15.93 -1.58
C LYS A 189 4.63 -15.01 -2.31
N LEU A 190 3.38 -15.44 -2.50
CA LEU A 190 2.35 -14.63 -3.15
C LEU A 190 1.97 -13.41 -2.29
N LYS A 191 1.74 -13.60 -0.99
CA LYS A 191 1.47 -12.51 -0.04
C LYS A 191 2.61 -11.49 -0.02
N GLU A 192 3.85 -11.94 -0.04
CA GLU A 192 5.01 -11.05 -0.08
C GLU A 192 5.04 -10.22 -1.37
N ARG A 193 4.84 -10.86 -2.53
CA ARG A 193 4.77 -10.17 -3.83
C ARG A 193 3.66 -9.13 -3.89
N LEU A 194 2.49 -9.44 -3.32
CA LEU A 194 1.37 -8.50 -3.22
C LEU A 194 1.69 -7.35 -2.27
N THR A 195 2.26 -7.64 -1.11
CA THR A 195 2.65 -6.61 -0.14
C THR A 195 3.69 -5.64 -0.72
N ARG A 196 4.65 -6.14 -1.51
CA ARG A 196 5.64 -5.30 -2.21
C ARG A 196 5.02 -4.42 -3.29
N ARG A 197 4.00 -4.91 -4.00
CA ARG A 197 3.26 -4.13 -5.02
C ARG A 197 2.25 -3.18 -4.40
N HIS A 198 1.77 -3.46 -3.19
CA HIS A 198 0.76 -2.67 -2.53
C HIS A 198 1.31 -1.31 -2.12
N VAL A 199 0.81 -0.27 -2.77
CA VAL A 199 1.15 1.11 -2.43
C VAL A 199 0.13 1.63 -1.43
N LYS A 200 0.56 1.76 -0.17
CA LYS A 200 -0.24 2.33 0.92
C LYS A 200 -0.33 3.85 0.78
N GLY A 201 -1.54 4.38 0.92
CA GLY A 201 -1.77 5.81 1.01
C GLY A 201 -3.07 6.26 0.38
N ASN A 202 -3.41 7.53 0.60
CA ASN A 202 -4.56 8.16 -0.04
C ASN A 202 -4.30 8.26 -1.57
N PRO A 203 -5.21 7.72 -2.41
CA PRO A 203 -5.05 7.71 -3.87
C PRO A 203 -4.81 9.08 -4.48
N ARG A 204 -5.51 10.12 -3.99
CA ARG A 204 -5.37 11.51 -4.47
C ARG A 204 -3.99 12.06 -4.16
N SER A 205 -3.48 11.82 -2.95
CA SER A 205 -2.13 12.21 -2.56
C SER A 205 -1.07 11.52 -3.40
N MET A 206 -1.28 10.23 -3.73
CA MET A 206 -0.36 9.47 -4.55
C MET A 206 -0.33 9.95 -6.01
N ALA A 207 -1.51 10.17 -6.61
CA ALA A 207 -1.64 10.73 -7.96
C ALA A 207 -0.93 12.09 -8.06
N ARG A 208 -1.13 12.96 -7.05
CA ARG A 208 -0.43 14.25 -6.96
C ARG A 208 1.08 14.11 -6.90
N LYS A 209 1.60 13.21 -6.05
CA LYS A 209 3.04 12.97 -5.92
C LYS A 209 3.63 12.43 -7.21
N GLU A 210 2.93 11.51 -7.88
CA GLU A 210 3.36 10.94 -9.15
C GLU A 210 3.44 12.00 -10.25
N VAL A 211 2.40 12.81 -10.41
CA VAL A 211 2.40 13.87 -11.43
C VAL A 211 3.41 14.97 -11.12
N SER A 212 3.53 15.38 -9.85
CA SER A 212 4.59 16.32 -9.43
C SER A 212 5.98 15.80 -9.80
N ARG A 213 6.25 14.50 -9.57
CA ARG A 213 7.51 13.85 -9.95
C ARG A 213 7.72 13.79 -11.45
N ARG A 214 6.66 13.52 -12.23
CA ARG A 214 6.72 13.51 -13.70
C ARG A 214 7.03 14.92 -14.22
N ASN A 215 6.35 15.93 -13.68
CA ASN A 215 6.55 17.33 -14.06
C ASN A 215 7.96 17.82 -13.73
N SER A 216 8.50 17.50 -12.56
CA SER A 216 9.88 17.87 -12.20
C SER A 216 10.91 17.18 -13.08
N CYS A 217 10.71 15.91 -13.41
CA CYS A 217 11.57 15.18 -14.35
C CYS A 217 11.52 15.77 -15.76
N LEU A 218 10.32 16.10 -16.25
CA LEU A 218 10.14 16.73 -17.56
C LEU A 218 10.82 18.09 -17.61
N SER A 219 10.58 18.93 -16.60
CA SER A 219 11.22 20.24 -16.47
C SER A 219 12.74 20.12 -16.52
N SER A 220 13.34 19.19 -15.76
CA SER A 220 14.79 18.93 -15.79
C SER A 220 15.30 18.52 -17.18
N LYS A 221 14.54 17.71 -17.92
CA LYS A 221 14.91 17.29 -19.29
C LYS A 221 14.85 18.46 -20.26
N VAL A 222 13.78 19.27 -20.19
CA VAL A 222 13.60 20.45 -21.04
C VAL A 222 14.70 21.47 -20.79
N SER A 223 15.00 21.80 -19.52
CA SER A 223 16.08 22.73 -19.18
C SER A 223 17.44 22.28 -19.71
N ARG A 224 17.76 20.98 -19.61
CA ARG A 224 19.00 20.43 -20.19
C ARG A 224 19.04 20.54 -21.71
N GLY A 225 17.92 20.29 -22.39
CA GLY A 225 17.80 20.45 -23.83
C GLY A 225 18.04 21.89 -24.28
N ILE A 226 17.42 22.86 -23.60
CA ILE A 226 17.60 24.29 -23.88
C ILE A 226 19.07 24.70 -23.68
N LEU A 227 19.70 24.27 -22.58
CA LEU A 227 21.12 24.56 -22.33
C LEU A 227 22.04 23.95 -23.39
N ALA A 228 21.75 22.74 -23.86
CA ALA A 228 22.53 22.10 -24.92
C ALA A 228 22.42 22.87 -26.24
N LEU A 229 21.20 23.24 -26.64
CA LEU A 229 20.97 24.04 -27.85
C LEU A 229 21.65 25.42 -27.76
N GLY A 230 21.55 26.09 -26.61
CA GLY A 230 22.24 27.36 -26.36
C GLY A 230 23.75 27.25 -26.49
N LYS A 231 24.36 26.17 -25.96
CA LYS A 231 25.80 25.90 -26.13
C LYS A 231 26.17 25.69 -27.60
N HIS A 232 25.40 24.89 -28.34
CA HIS A 232 25.65 24.65 -29.76
C HIS A 232 25.59 25.93 -30.61
N LEU A 233 24.59 26.78 -30.35
CA LEU A 233 24.48 28.08 -31.02
C LEU A 233 25.66 29.00 -30.69
N LEU A 234 26.06 29.07 -29.42
CA LEU A 234 27.19 29.89 -28.99
C LEU A 234 28.51 29.43 -29.65
N THR A 235 28.75 28.11 -29.70
CA THR A 235 29.95 27.56 -30.36
C THR A 235 29.94 27.81 -31.87
N GLY A 236 28.78 27.76 -32.52
CA GLY A 236 28.65 28.08 -33.94
C GLY A 236 28.93 29.55 -34.25
N ILE A 237 28.41 30.46 -33.41
CA ILE A 237 28.67 31.91 -33.55
C ILE A 237 30.15 32.24 -33.31
N ILE A 238 30.77 31.65 -32.28
CA ILE A 238 32.20 31.85 -32.02
C ILE A 238 33.06 31.30 -33.16
N GLY A 239 32.70 30.13 -33.73
CA GLY A 239 33.39 29.57 -34.89
C GLY A 239 33.29 30.45 -36.14
N LEU A 240 32.16 31.11 -36.35
CA LEU A 240 31.96 32.07 -37.44
C LEU A 240 32.70 33.41 -37.23
N LEU A 241 32.91 33.83 -35.98
CA LEU A 241 33.64 35.06 -35.64
C LEU A 241 35.16 34.89 -35.62
N LEU A 242 35.66 33.66 -35.62
CA LEU A 242 37.09 33.31 -35.65
C LEU A 242 37.59 32.90 -37.05
N LEU A 243 36.73 33.03 -38.07
CA LEU A 243 37.00 32.84 -39.51
C LEU A 243 37.09 34.20 -40.20
#